data_AF-A0AAE3ZS95-F1
#
_entry.id   AF-A0AAE3ZS95-F1
#
_cell.length_a   1.000
_cell.length_b   1.000
_cell.length_c   1.000
_cell.angle_alpha   90.00
_cell.angle_beta   90.00
_cell.angle_gamma   90.00
#
_symmetry.space_group_name_H-M   'P 1'
#
loop_
_entity.id
_entity.type
_entity.pdbx_description
1 polymer ?
#
loop_
_entity_poly.entity_id
_entity_poly.type
_entity_poly.pdbx_seq_one_letter_code
_entity_poly.pdbx_strand_id
1 'polypeptide(L)'
;MLTLLLAPFRLVYRGLVYLANSPRTLMGSYLGLIVICGTLYSHFERASVGDSIWWAVVTASTVGYGDISPESWQARAMAALLISIMVLLVIPLITAHFASRLIVDADAFRHEEQEEIKQNLRVVRALLEARLNRPDSADPSPEPSGR
;
A
#
# COMPACT_ATOMS: atom_id res chain seq x y z
N MET A 1 -5.89 -12.72 -26.88
CA MET A 1 -4.43 -12.95 -26.93
C MET A 1 -3.69 -12.13 -25.87
N LEU A 2 -3.84 -10.79 -25.82
CA LEU A 2 -3.22 -9.93 -24.79
C LEU A 2 -3.67 -10.25 -23.33
N THR A 3 -4.92 -10.62 -23.14
CA THR A 3 -5.50 -11.00 -21.84
C THR A 3 -4.92 -12.29 -21.25
N LEU A 4 -4.58 -13.26 -22.09
CA LEU A 4 -3.96 -14.51 -21.66
C LEU A 4 -2.50 -14.28 -21.24
N LEU A 5 -1.82 -13.39 -21.97
CA LEU A 5 -0.41 -13.02 -21.74
C LEU A 5 -0.24 -12.25 -20.41
N LEU A 6 -1.20 -11.39 -20.06
CA LEU A 6 -1.17 -10.59 -18.83
C LEU A 6 -1.83 -11.28 -17.61
N ALA A 7 -2.42 -12.46 -17.78
CA ALA A 7 -3.07 -13.20 -16.70
C ALA A 7 -2.16 -13.48 -15.47
N PRO A 8 -0.90 -13.96 -15.60
CA PRO A 8 -0.03 -14.18 -14.45
C PRO A 8 0.32 -12.86 -13.74
N PHE A 9 0.58 -11.79 -14.49
CA PHE A 9 0.86 -10.46 -13.92
C PHE A 9 -0.33 -9.92 -13.13
N ARG A 10 -1.55 -10.09 -13.64
CA ARG A 10 -2.78 -9.70 -12.93
C ARG A 10 -3.02 -10.53 -11.68
N LEU A 11 -2.70 -11.83 -11.70
CA LEU A 11 -2.81 -12.69 -10.53
C LEU A 11 -1.84 -12.22 -9.42
N VAL A 12 -0.58 -11.97 -9.78
CA VAL A 12 0.44 -11.46 -8.86
C VAL A 12 0.03 -10.10 -8.29
N TYR A 13 -0.42 -9.17 -9.14
CA TYR A 13 -0.90 -7.86 -8.72
C TYR A 13 -2.08 -7.97 -7.74
N ARG A 14 -3.08 -8.79 -8.06
CA ARG A 14 -4.24 -9.00 -7.17
C ARG A 14 -3.83 -9.65 -5.85
N GLY A 15 -2.87 -10.57 -5.88
CA GLY A 15 -2.29 -11.19 -4.68
C GLY A 15 -1.59 -10.16 -3.79
N LEU A 16 -0.77 -9.29 -4.38
CA LEU A 16 -0.09 -8.20 -3.67
C LEU A 16 -1.10 -7.22 -3.06
N VAL A 17 -2.11 -6.80 -3.83
CA VAL A 17 -3.16 -5.90 -3.34
C VAL A 17 -3.95 -6.57 -2.21
N TYR A 18 -4.31 -7.85 -2.36
CA TYR A 18 -5.01 -8.60 -1.31
C TYR A 18 -4.17 -8.65 -0.02
N LEU A 19 -2.87 -8.94 -0.12
CA LEU A 19 -1.97 -8.96 1.03
C LEU A 19 -1.91 -7.58 1.71
N ALA A 20 -1.76 -6.52 0.93
CA ALA A 20 -1.61 -5.14 1.42
C ALA A 20 -2.91 -4.56 2.03
N ASN A 21 -4.08 -5.04 1.61
CA ASN A 21 -5.35 -4.41 1.95
C ASN A 21 -5.87 -4.75 3.36
N SER A 22 -5.28 -5.73 4.07
CA SER A 22 -5.67 -6.04 5.45
C SER A 22 -4.47 -6.32 6.36
N PRO A 23 -4.42 -5.75 7.58
CA PRO A 23 -3.36 -6.09 8.53
C PRO A 23 -3.40 -7.56 8.95
N ARG A 24 -4.60 -8.17 8.97
CA ARG A 24 -4.76 -9.60 9.29
C ARG A 24 -4.11 -10.50 8.24
N THR A 25 -4.20 -10.14 6.96
CA THR A 25 -3.57 -10.92 5.87
C THR A 25 -2.06 -10.77 5.90
N LEU A 26 -1.54 -9.59 6.24
CA LEU A 26 -0.10 -9.39 6.45
C LEU A 26 0.42 -10.26 7.60
N MET A 27 -0.22 -10.19 8.77
CA MET A 27 0.14 -11.02 9.94
C MET A 27 0.03 -12.51 9.63
N GLY A 28 -1.03 -12.93 8.94
CA GLY A 28 -1.22 -14.32 8.52
C GLY A 28 -0.15 -14.79 7.53
N SER A 29 0.24 -13.94 6.58
CA SER A 29 1.30 -14.26 5.61
C SER A 29 2.68 -14.39 6.26
N TYR A 30 2.99 -13.54 7.25
CA TYR A 30 4.22 -13.61 8.03
C TYR A 30 4.32 -14.93 8.82
N LEU A 31 3.27 -15.26 9.58
CA LEU A 31 3.20 -16.52 10.33
C LEU A 31 3.21 -17.74 9.41
N GLY A 32 2.48 -17.67 8.29
CA GLY A 32 2.45 -18.72 7.28
C GLY A 32 3.84 -19.00 6.70
N LEU A 33 4.60 -17.94 6.36
CA LEU A 33 5.96 -18.08 5.86
C LEU A 33 6.91 -18.68 6.90
N ILE A 34 6.78 -18.33 8.19
CA ILE A 34 7.55 -18.96 9.27
C ILE A 34 7.28 -20.46 9.33
N VAL A 35 6.02 -20.88 9.31
CA VAL A 35 5.67 -22.31 9.38
C VAL A 35 6.16 -23.06 8.15
N ILE A 36 5.95 -22.50 6.95
CA ILE A 36 6.37 -23.11 5.69
C ILE A 36 7.89 -23.24 5.62
N CYS A 37 8.63 -22.15 5.84
CA CYS A 37 10.08 -22.15 5.77
C CYS A 37 10.72 -22.94 6.91
N GLY A 38 10.16 -22.92 8.12
CA GLY A 38 10.62 -23.76 9.23
C GLY A 38 10.43 -25.24 8.93
N THR A 39 9.29 -25.64 8.36
CA THR A 39 9.04 -27.03 7.96
C THR A 39 10.02 -27.49 6.87
N LEU A 40 10.23 -26.65 5.85
CA LEU A 40 11.18 -26.94 4.78
C LEU A 40 12.63 -26.98 5.29
N TYR A 41 13.01 -26.10 6.22
CA TYR A 41 14.32 -26.11 6.85
C TYR A 41 14.54 -27.42 7.63
N SER A 42 13.57 -27.83 8.45
CA SER A 42 13.61 -29.12 9.14
C SER A 42 13.76 -30.29 8.15
N HIS A 43 13.09 -30.23 7.00
CA HIS A 43 13.21 -31.26 5.98
C HIS A 43 14.59 -31.31 5.32
N PHE A 44 15.17 -30.16 4.96
CA PHE A 44 16.47 -30.10 4.27
C PHE A 44 17.66 -30.33 5.19
N GLU A 45 17.63 -29.79 6.41
CA GLU A 45 18.75 -29.85 7.37
C GLU A 45 18.57 -30.96 8.42
N ARG A 46 17.43 -31.66 8.44
CA ARG A 46 17.08 -32.66 9.47
C ARG A 46 17.15 -32.10 10.91
N ALA A 47 16.99 -30.79 11.05
CA ALA A 47 16.99 -30.09 12.33
C ALA A 47 15.68 -30.35 13.11
N SER A 48 15.73 -30.15 14.42
CA SER A 48 14.55 -30.26 15.27
C SER A 48 13.49 -29.23 14.86
N VAL A 49 12.20 -29.55 15.09
CA VAL A 49 11.10 -28.62 14.74
C VAL A 49 11.25 -27.29 15.47
N GLY A 50 11.70 -27.32 16.74
CA GLY A 50 11.94 -26.11 17.54
C GLY A 50 13.01 -25.22 16.93
N ASP A 51 14.18 -25.79 16.62
CA ASP A 51 15.30 -25.08 16.01
C ASP A 51 14.95 -24.53 14.62
N SER A 52 14.15 -25.28 13.87
CA SER A 52 13.74 -24.89 12.52
C SER A 52 12.75 -23.72 12.53
N ILE A 53 11.80 -23.72 13.48
CA ILE A 53 10.89 -22.58 13.69
C ILE A 53 11.68 -21.38 14.21
N TRP A 54 12.60 -21.58 15.16
CA TRP A 54 13.46 -20.53 15.69
C TRP A 54 14.28 -19.86 14.58
N TRP A 55 14.95 -20.66 13.75
CA TRP A 55 15.68 -20.17 12.58
C TRP A 55 14.79 -19.34 11.65
N ALA A 56 13.58 -19.84 11.35
CA ALA A 56 12.64 -19.15 10.48
C ALA A 56 12.17 -17.82 11.08
N VAL A 57 11.89 -17.77 12.40
CA VAL A 57 11.51 -16.54 13.12
C VAL A 57 12.64 -15.51 13.05
N VAL A 58 13.85 -15.88 13.47
CA VAL A 58 15.02 -14.99 13.55
C VAL A 58 15.42 -14.46 12.17
N THR A 59 15.32 -15.29 11.14
CA THR A 59 15.61 -14.91 9.75
C THR A 59 14.49 -14.02 9.20
N ALA A 60 13.22 -14.39 9.39
CA ALA A 60 12.09 -13.63 8.87
C ALA A 60 11.94 -12.25 9.54
N SER A 61 12.31 -12.15 10.82
CA SER A 61 12.37 -10.87 11.55
C SER A 61 13.59 -10.03 11.20
N THR A 62 14.49 -10.50 10.32
CA THR A 62 15.75 -9.84 9.95
C THR A 62 16.74 -9.65 11.11
N VAL A 63 16.57 -10.36 12.23
CA VAL A 63 17.45 -10.28 13.39
C VAL A 63 18.77 -11.01 13.12
N GLY A 64 18.70 -12.24 12.60
CA GLY A 64 19.86 -12.96 12.08
C GLY A 64 20.98 -13.22 13.11
N TYR A 65 20.68 -13.84 14.25
CA TYR A 65 21.69 -14.15 15.27
C TYR A 65 22.86 -15.00 14.74
N GLY A 66 22.60 -15.87 13.76
CA GLY A 66 23.63 -16.71 13.13
C GLY A 66 24.03 -17.95 13.94
N ASP A 67 23.31 -18.24 15.02
CA ASP A 67 23.42 -19.45 15.83
C ASP A 67 23.00 -20.71 15.06
N ILE A 68 21.98 -20.58 14.21
CA ILE A 68 21.50 -21.62 13.30
C ILE A 68 21.51 -21.06 11.88
N SER A 69 22.04 -21.82 10.91
CA SER A 69 22.13 -21.38 9.52
C SER A 69 21.99 -22.54 8.54
N PRO A 70 21.53 -22.29 7.30
CA PRO A 70 21.41 -23.33 6.28
C PRO A 70 22.78 -23.72 5.72
N GLU A 71 23.09 -25.02 5.78
CA GLU A 71 24.33 -25.58 5.26
C GLU A 71 24.14 -26.17 3.85
N SER A 72 23.00 -26.81 3.62
CA SER A 72 22.62 -27.40 2.34
C SER A 72 22.31 -26.34 1.27
N TRP A 73 22.56 -26.68 0.00
CA TRP A 73 22.30 -25.75 -1.11
C TRP A 73 20.80 -25.44 -1.25
N GLN A 74 19.94 -26.43 -0.99
CA GLN A 74 18.48 -26.28 -1.04
C GLN A 74 18.00 -25.31 0.04
N ALA A 75 18.47 -25.49 1.29
CA ALA A 75 18.08 -24.61 2.38
C ALA A 75 18.62 -23.19 2.17
N ARG A 76 19.82 -23.03 1.59
CA ARG A 76 20.37 -21.70 1.23
C ARG A 76 19.54 -21.00 0.17
N ALA A 77 19.12 -21.71 -0.88
CA ALA A 77 18.27 -21.15 -1.92
C ALA A 77 16.91 -20.71 -1.37
N MET A 78 16.30 -21.54 -0.51
CA MET A 78 15.07 -21.19 0.19
C MET A 78 15.25 -20.01 1.14
N ALA A 79 16.34 -19.97 1.91
CA ALA A 79 16.65 -18.86 2.82
C ALA A 79 16.78 -17.54 2.06
N ALA A 80 17.47 -17.54 0.91
CA ALA A 80 17.56 -16.37 0.04
C ALA A 80 16.17 -15.89 -0.42
N LEU A 81 15.26 -16.83 -0.75
CA LEU A 81 13.89 -16.51 -1.12
C LEU A 81 13.10 -15.93 0.07
N LEU A 82 13.18 -16.54 1.26
CA LEU A 82 12.54 -16.04 2.48
C LEU A 82 12.99 -14.61 2.78
N ILE A 83 14.29 -14.35 2.77
CA ILE A 83 14.88 -13.03 3.02
C ILE A 83 14.37 -12.02 1.97
N SER A 84 14.40 -12.39 0.70
CA SER A 84 13.93 -11.52 -0.38
C SER A 84 12.45 -11.16 -0.25
N ILE A 85 11.59 -12.13 0.09
CA ILE A 85 10.15 -11.89 0.29
C ILE A 85 9.92 -10.99 1.51
N MET A 86 10.63 -11.21 2.61
CA MET A 86 10.49 -10.41 3.82
C MET A 86 10.87 -8.95 3.58
N VAL A 87 12.07 -8.72 3.02
CA VAL A 87 12.62 -7.38 2.83
C VAL A 87 11.89 -6.61 1.72
N LEU A 88 11.52 -7.26 0.61
CA LEU A 88 10.91 -6.58 -0.52
C LEU A 88 9.39 -6.42 -0.40
N LEU A 89 8.70 -7.30 0.32
CA LEU A 89 7.23 -7.34 0.35
C LEU A 89 6.67 -7.19 1.75
N VAL A 90 6.96 -8.12 2.66
CA VAL A 90 6.22 -8.20 3.93
C VAL A 90 6.53 -7.02 4.85
N ILE A 91 7.80 -6.71 5.07
CA ILE A 91 8.22 -5.62 5.97
C ILE A 91 7.75 -4.25 5.43
N PRO A 92 7.98 -3.88 4.14
CA PRO A 92 7.51 -2.60 3.62
C PRO A 92 5.98 -2.45 3.67
N LEU A 93 5.23 -3.51 3.39
CA LEU A 93 3.77 -3.46 3.45
C LEU A 93 3.25 -3.28 4.87
N ILE A 94 3.85 -3.95 5.86
CA ILE A 94 3.52 -3.76 7.27
C ILE A 94 3.84 -2.31 7.67
N THR A 95 5.04 -1.83 7.37
CA THR A 95 5.47 -0.46 7.68
C THR A 95 4.54 0.58 7.04
N ALA A 96 4.22 0.44 5.75
CA ALA A 96 3.31 1.33 5.04
C ALA A 96 1.90 1.31 5.65
N HIS A 97 1.41 0.14 6.06
CA HIS A 97 0.12 0.01 6.71
C HIS A 97 0.07 0.78 8.03
N PHE A 98 1.06 0.62 8.90
CA PHE A 98 1.14 1.34 10.17
C PHE A 98 1.37 2.84 9.96
N ALA A 99 2.26 3.21 9.03
CA ALA A 99 2.53 4.61 8.69
C ALA A 99 1.23 5.32 8.22
N SER A 100 0.42 4.69 7.37
CA SER A 100 -0.84 5.27 6.90
C SER A 100 -1.88 5.51 8.01
N ARG A 101 -1.74 4.84 9.16
CA ARG A 101 -2.63 4.96 10.32
C ARG A 101 -2.12 5.95 11.36
N LEU A 102 -0.80 6.12 11.45
CA LEU A 102 -0.15 6.95 12.46
C LEU A 102 0.21 8.35 11.95
N ILE A 103 0.46 8.48 10.65
CA ILE A 103 0.77 9.77 10.02
C ILE A 103 -0.56 10.52 9.83
N VAL A 104 -0.74 11.59 10.59
CA VAL A 104 -1.80 12.57 10.35
C VAL A 104 -1.38 13.38 9.14
N ASP A 105 -2.04 13.15 8.02
CA ASP A 105 -1.83 13.94 6.82
C ASP A 105 -2.54 15.29 6.99
N ALA A 106 -1.75 16.33 7.31
CA ALA A 106 -2.22 17.69 7.58
C ALA A 106 -2.77 18.39 6.32
N ASP A 107 -2.36 17.93 5.13
CA ASP A 107 -2.83 18.45 3.84
C ASP A 107 -3.98 17.61 3.27
N ALA A 108 -4.27 16.43 3.84
CA ALA A 108 -5.38 15.61 3.42
C ALA A 108 -6.71 16.22 3.86
N PHE A 109 -7.39 16.88 2.92
CA PHE A 109 -8.73 17.41 3.10
C PHE A 109 -9.64 16.43 3.84
N ARG A 110 -10.14 16.87 4.99
CA ARG A 110 -11.16 16.11 5.73
C ARG A 110 -12.44 16.06 4.91
N HIS A 111 -13.28 15.05 5.16
CA HIS A 111 -14.55 14.93 4.41
C HIS A 111 -15.42 16.18 4.56
N GLU A 112 -15.37 16.82 5.73
CA GLU A 112 -16.06 18.08 6.02
C GLU A 112 -15.54 19.22 5.13
N GLU A 113 -14.22 19.42 5.05
CA GLU A 113 -13.60 20.42 4.16
C GLU A 113 -13.90 20.14 2.68
N GLN A 114 -13.93 18.86 2.28
CA GLN A 114 -14.31 18.47 0.91
C GLN A 114 -15.76 18.85 0.59
N GLU A 115 -16.69 18.63 1.52
CA GLU A 115 -18.08 19.01 1.35
C GLU A 115 -18.26 20.52 1.36
N GLU A 116 -17.53 21.26 2.20
CA GLU A 116 -17.52 22.72 2.21
C GLU A 116 -17.01 23.29 0.88
N ILE A 117 -15.88 22.78 0.36
CA ILE A 117 -15.33 23.19 -0.94
C ILE A 117 -16.34 22.91 -2.07
N LYS A 118 -17.01 21.74 -2.05
CA LYS A 118 -18.05 21.41 -3.04
C LYS A 118 -19.25 22.35 -2.93
N GLN A 119 -19.68 22.70 -1.72
CA GLN A 119 -20.77 23.66 -1.50
C GLN A 119 -20.38 25.04 -2.03
N ASN A 120 -19.19 25.53 -1.69
CA ASN A 120 -18.66 26.81 -2.17
C ASN A 120 -18.58 26.84 -3.71
N LEU A 121 -18.14 25.75 -4.35
CA LEU A 121 -18.15 25.62 -5.81
C LEU A 121 -19.57 25.69 -6.41
N ARG A 122 -20.56 25.07 -5.78
CA ARG A 122 -21.96 25.17 -6.23
C ARG A 122 -22.47 26.60 -6.14
N VAL A 123 -22.15 27.32 -5.07
CA VAL A 123 -22.54 28.72 -4.88
C VAL A 123 -21.89 29.61 -5.93
N VAL A 124 -20.57 29.52 -6.11
CA VAL A 124 -19.83 30.31 -7.11
C VAL A 124 -20.38 30.05 -8.52
N ARG A 125 -20.64 28.78 -8.86
CA ARG A 125 -21.24 28.41 -10.14
C ARG A 125 -22.62 29.06 -10.34
N ALA A 126 -23.49 28.99 -9.34
CA ALA A 126 -24.82 29.60 -9.41
C ALA A 126 -24.75 31.13 -9.59
N LEU A 127 -23.81 31.80 -8.93
CA LEU A 127 -23.58 33.25 -9.09
C LEU A 127 -23.08 33.61 -10.49
N LEU A 128 -22.17 32.81 -11.06
CA LEU A 128 -21.68 33.01 -12.42
C LEU A 128 -22.78 32.79 -13.46
N GLU A 129 -23.58 31.73 -13.32
CA GLU A 129 -24.74 31.46 -14.20
C GLU A 129 -25.77 32.60 -14.13
N ALA A 130 -26.06 33.11 -12.93
CA ALA A 130 -26.94 34.27 -12.75
C ALA A 130 -26.37 35.56 -13.37
N ARG A 131 -25.05 35.77 -13.30
CA ARG A 131 -24.37 36.91 -13.94
C ARG A 131 -24.41 36.80 -15.46
N LEU A 132 -24.13 35.62 -16.02
CA LEU A 132 -24.16 35.34 -17.46
C LEU A 132 -25.57 35.48 -18.05
N ASN A 133 -26.60 35.06 -17.32
CA ASN A 133 -27.99 35.21 -17.74
C ASN A 133 -28.56 36.62 -17.54
N ARG A 134 -27.80 37.55 -16.96
CA ARG A 134 -28.18 38.97 -16.88
C ARG A 134 -27.57 39.68 -18.11
N PRO A 135 -28.36 39.99 -19.15
CA PRO A 135 -27.82 40.67 -20.33
C PRO A 135 -27.31 42.05 -19.92
N ASP A 136 -26.12 42.41 -20.40
CA ASP A 136 -25.39 43.67 -20.19
C ASP A 136 -26.27 44.86 -19.78
N SER A 137 -26.46 45.08 -18.47
CA SER A 137 -27.19 46.24 -17.95
C SER A 137 -26.27 47.32 -17.39
N ALA A 138 -24.98 47.33 -17.73
CA ALA A 138 -24.09 48.43 -17.39
C ALA A 138 -22.81 48.40 -18.25
N ASP A 139 -22.94 48.61 -19.56
CA ASP A 139 -21.92 49.43 -20.22
C ASP A 139 -22.22 50.87 -19.81
N PRO A 140 -21.37 51.55 -19.01
CA PRO A 140 -21.58 52.96 -18.73
C PRO A 140 -21.35 53.71 -20.03
N SER A 141 -22.44 53.99 -20.74
CA SER A 141 -22.45 54.80 -21.96
C SER A 141 -21.68 56.09 -21.69
N PRO A 142 -20.80 56.53 -22.61
CA PRO A 142 -19.93 57.68 -22.38
C PRO A 142 -20.78 58.90 -22.05
N GLU A 143 -20.42 59.61 -20.98
CA GLU A 143 -21.06 60.86 -20.56
C GLU A 143 -21.31 61.76 -21.77
N PRO A 144 -22.55 62.25 -21.99
CA PRO A 144 -22.81 63.16 -23.08
C PRO A 144 -22.13 64.50 -22.77
N SER A 145 -21.18 64.86 -23.64
CA SER A 145 -20.60 66.19 -23.72
C SER A 145 -21.74 67.22 -23.86
N GLY A 146 -21.89 68.08 -22.85
CA GLY A 146 -23.03 68.97 -22.73
C GLY A 146 -22.66 70.37 -22.25
N ARG A 147 -22.14 71.17 -23.20
CA ARG A 147 -22.00 72.64 -23.25
C ARG A 147 -21.03 73.34 -22.31
#